data_AF-A0A6M1LRC9-F1
#
_entry.id   AF-A0A6M1LRC9-F1
#
_cell.length_a   1.000
_cell.length_b   1.000
_cell.length_c   1.000
_cell.angle_alpha   90.00
_cell.angle_beta   90.00
_cell.angle_gamma   90.00
#
_symmetry.space_group_name_H-M   'P 1'
#
loop_
_entity.id
_entity.type
_entity.pdbx_description
1 polymer ?
#
loop_
_entity_poly.entity_id
_entity_poly.type
_entity_poly.pdbx_seq_one_letter_code
_entity_poly.pdbx_strand_id
1 'polypeptide(L)'
;MRRWVMVVAAALALGSSAGAQQGDPPHAWVFGSWTGGVFPPGETSGPRCTGQPSVIFTRDVVMRASVFDVPYRQRLIETVATGPDALEFRLVPVPAQSGPLGARLPNDIGFGCPGGPNTLRVERRGPNEIVFPNCAEFPSPLMRCVGN
;
A
#
# COMPACT_ATOMS: atom_id res chain seq x y z
N MET A 1 5.99 -10.13 -71.92
CA MET A 1 6.92 -9.78 -70.82
C MET A 1 6.13 -8.95 -69.82
N ARG A 2 5.69 -9.57 -68.71
CA ARG A 2 6.29 -9.45 -67.36
C ARG A 2 5.65 -8.27 -66.58
N ARG A 3 4.43 -8.51 -66.06
CA ARG A 3 4.13 -8.64 -64.61
C ARG A 3 4.57 -7.43 -63.79
N TRP A 4 3.65 -6.50 -63.53
CA TRP A 4 3.69 -5.62 -62.37
C TRP A 4 2.38 -5.81 -61.60
N VAL A 5 2.51 -6.66 -60.59
CA VAL A 5 1.47 -7.10 -59.67
C VAL A 5 1.22 -6.00 -58.65
N MET A 6 -0.07 -5.75 -58.41
CA MET A 6 -0.62 -5.01 -57.29
C MET A 6 0.08 -5.34 -55.96
N VAL A 7 0.72 -4.36 -55.32
CA VAL A 7 1.00 -4.40 -53.88
C VAL A 7 0.96 -2.98 -53.31
N VAL A 8 -0.24 -2.43 -53.06
CA VAL A 8 -0.43 -1.30 -52.14
C VAL A 8 -1.71 -1.55 -51.36
N ALA A 9 -1.68 -2.53 -50.46
CA ALA A 9 -2.79 -2.79 -49.53
C ALA A 9 -2.32 -3.45 -48.21
N ALA A 10 -1.13 -3.12 -47.72
CA ALA A 10 -0.56 -3.78 -46.53
C ALA A 10 0.09 -2.81 -45.52
N ALA A 11 -0.35 -1.53 -45.47
CA ALA A 11 0.27 -0.54 -44.59
C ALA A 11 -0.64 0.05 -43.49
N LEU A 12 -1.84 -0.49 -43.26
CA LEU A 12 -2.78 0.07 -42.26
C LEU A 12 -3.13 -0.87 -41.10
N ALA A 13 -2.39 -1.96 -40.91
CA ALA A 13 -2.60 -2.89 -39.80
C ALA A 13 -1.42 -2.94 -38.81
N LEU A 14 -0.64 -1.86 -38.69
CA LEU A 14 0.24 -1.69 -37.54
C LEU A 14 -0.64 -1.32 -36.34
N GLY A 15 -1.03 -2.36 -35.62
CA GLY A 15 -1.83 -2.31 -34.42
C GLY A 15 -1.37 -1.19 -33.50
N SER A 16 -2.27 -0.24 -33.30
CA SER A 16 -2.24 0.59 -32.10
C SER A 16 -2.64 -0.31 -30.94
N SER A 17 -1.70 -1.12 -30.46
CA SER A 17 -1.70 -1.58 -29.08
C SER A 17 -1.45 -0.35 -28.22
N ALA A 18 -2.47 0.51 -28.11
CA ALA A 18 -2.58 1.46 -27.03
C ALA A 18 -2.76 0.61 -25.77
N GLY A 19 -1.66 0.06 -25.26
CA GLY A 19 -1.57 -0.32 -23.87
C GLY A 19 -1.86 0.98 -23.13
N ALA A 20 -3.09 1.14 -22.66
CA ALA A 20 -3.43 2.19 -21.73
C ALA A 20 -2.37 2.08 -20.62
N GLN A 21 -1.46 3.06 -20.54
CA GLN A 21 -0.61 3.20 -19.38
C GLN A 21 -1.58 3.34 -18.22
N GLN A 22 -1.79 2.26 -17.48
CA GLN A 22 -2.60 2.28 -16.28
C GLN A 22 -1.92 3.27 -15.37
N GLY A 23 -2.52 4.46 -15.28
CA GLY A 23 -2.01 5.53 -14.44
C GLY A 23 -1.77 5.00 -13.03
N ASP A 24 -0.85 5.68 -12.34
CA ASP A 24 -0.58 5.36 -10.95
C ASP A 24 -1.89 5.36 -10.14
N PRO A 25 -2.08 4.38 -9.24
CA PRO A 25 -3.29 4.33 -8.45
C PRO A 25 -3.38 5.56 -7.54
N PRO A 26 -4.59 5.90 -7.06
CA PRO A 26 -4.84 7.10 -6.26
C PRO A 26 -3.93 7.24 -5.02
N HIS A 27 -3.47 6.12 -4.46
CA HIS A 27 -2.61 6.06 -3.28
C HIS A 27 -1.12 5.93 -3.60
N ALA A 28 -0.70 6.08 -4.85
CA ALA A 28 0.70 5.92 -5.23
C ALA A 28 1.65 6.84 -4.44
N TRP A 29 1.16 7.99 -3.99
CA TRP A 29 1.94 8.91 -3.19
C TRP A 29 2.35 8.36 -1.82
N VAL A 30 1.66 7.35 -1.26
CA VAL A 30 2.10 6.70 -0.01
C VAL A 30 3.10 5.57 -0.23
N PHE A 31 3.36 5.15 -1.47
CA PHE A 31 4.22 3.99 -1.74
C PHE A 31 5.59 4.11 -1.09
N GLY A 32 6.12 2.97 -0.64
CA GLY A 32 7.44 2.87 -0.03
C GLY A 32 7.38 2.58 1.47
N SER A 33 8.53 2.79 2.10
CA SER A 33 8.80 2.41 3.50
C SER A 33 8.65 3.60 4.43
N TRP A 34 8.05 3.37 5.59
CA TRP A 34 7.75 4.38 6.60
C TRP A 34 8.17 3.90 7.99
N THR A 35 8.82 4.76 8.76
CA THR A 35 9.29 4.50 10.12
C THR A 35 8.55 5.35 11.15
N GLY A 36 8.53 4.93 12.41
CA GLY A 36 7.79 5.58 13.49
C GLY A 36 6.50 4.83 13.82
N GLY A 37 5.38 5.54 13.99
CA GLY A 37 4.08 4.93 14.25
C GLY A 37 3.90 4.49 15.70
N VAL A 38 4.56 3.41 16.12
CA VAL A 38 4.51 2.93 17.53
C VAL A 38 5.23 3.91 18.46
N PHE A 39 6.43 4.30 18.05
CA PHE A 39 7.24 5.33 18.69
C PHE A 39 7.51 6.46 17.69
N PRO A 40 7.90 7.66 18.15
CA PRO A 40 8.36 8.71 17.26
C PRO A 40 9.47 8.20 16.32
N PRO A 41 9.50 8.66 15.06
CA PRO A 41 10.49 8.22 14.09
C PRO A 41 11.90 8.61 14.58
N GLY A 42 12.81 7.63 14.57
CA GLY A 42 14.23 7.85 14.83
C GLY A 42 14.96 8.26 13.54
N GLU A 43 15.82 7.37 13.04
CA GLU A 43 16.54 7.59 11.79
C GLU A 43 15.61 7.39 10.57
N THR A 44 15.50 8.42 9.72
CA THR A 44 14.64 8.42 8.51
C THR A 44 15.40 8.21 7.20
N SER A 45 16.72 7.96 7.28
CA SER A 45 17.58 7.78 6.11
C SER A 45 18.46 6.53 6.23
N GLY A 46 18.96 6.05 5.10
CA GLY A 46 19.93 4.96 5.05
C GLY A 46 19.35 3.54 5.16
N PRO A 47 20.23 2.52 5.18
CA PRO A 47 19.85 1.11 5.13
C PRO A 47 19.04 0.66 6.35
N ARG A 48 19.23 1.30 7.50
CA ARG A 48 18.52 0.93 8.72
C ARG A 48 17.03 1.23 8.64
N CYS A 49 16.66 2.40 8.10
CA CYS A 49 15.27 2.77 7.93
C CYS A 49 14.57 1.85 6.92
N THR A 50 15.21 1.61 5.77
CA THR A 50 14.63 0.80 4.69
C THR A 50 14.65 -0.70 4.98
N GLY A 51 15.57 -1.18 5.82
CA GLY A 51 15.68 -2.58 6.21
C GLY A 51 14.71 -3.01 7.31
N GLN A 52 14.21 -2.08 8.13
CA GLN A 52 13.26 -2.35 9.22
C GLN A 52 12.19 -1.25 9.38
N PRO A 53 11.40 -0.95 8.34
CA PRO A 53 10.33 0.05 8.45
C PRO A 53 9.17 -0.44 9.33
N SER A 54 8.42 0.49 9.92
CA SER A 54 7.19 0.18 10.65
C SER A 54 6.05 -0.19 9.72
N VAL A 55 5.94 0.48 8.56
CA VAL A 55 4.89 0.25 7.57
C VAL A 55 5.46 0.36 6.17
N ILE A 56 4.97 -0.49 5.27
CA ILE A 56 5.30 -0.47 3.85
C ILE A 56 4.00 -0.42 3.07
N PHE A 57 3.84 0.60 2.22
CA PHE A 57 2.74 0.69 1.27
C PHE A 57 3.22 0.26 -0.10
N THR A 58 2.49 -0.66 -0.71
CA THR A 58 2.68 -1.09 -2.09
C THR A 58 1.39 -0.85 -2.87
N ARG A 59 1.36 -1.25 -4.15
CA ARG A 59 0.17 -1.13 -5.00
C ARG A 59 -1.05 -1.80 -4.39
N ASP A 60 -0.91 -3.04 -3.93
CA ASP A 60 -2.05 -3.89 -3.55
C ASP A 60 -1.95 -4.41 -2.11
N VAL A 61 -0.86 -4.10 -1.40
CA VAL A 61 -0.60 -4.60 -0.04
C VAL A 61 -0.13 -3.47 0.86
N VAL A 62 -0.68 -3.42 2.07
CA VAL A 62 -0.09 -2.69 3.20
C VAL A 62 0.56 -3.72 4.11
N MET A 63 1.84 -3.56 4.36
CA MET A 63 2.58 -4.39 5.31
C MET A 63 2.90 -3.56 6.54
N ARG A 64 2.73 -4.14 7.72
CA ARG A 64 3.10 -3.48 8.98
C ARG A 64 3.91 -4.39 9.89
N ALA A 65 4.82 -3.79 10.62
CA ALA A 65 5.46 -4.44 11.75
C ALA A 65 4.42 -4.63 12.88
N SER A 66 4.63 -5.67 13.68
CA SER A 66 3.95 -5.87 14.95
C SER A 66 5.02 -5.76 16.03
N VAL A 67 4.68 -5.18 17.18
CA VAL A 67 5.60 -5.16 18.33
C VAL A 67 5.80 -6.58 18.89
N PHE A 68 4.83 -7.47 18.64
CA PHE A 68 4.79 -8.80 19.24
C PHE A 68 5.04 -9.93 18.24
N ASP A 69 5.30 -9.61 16.96
CA ASP A 69 5.56 -10.62 15.92
C ASP A 69 6.78 -10.28 15.08
N VAL A 70 7.51 -11.34 14.71
CA VAL A 70 8.70 -11.25 13.85
C VAL A 70 8.35 -10.93 12.39
N PRO A 71 7.38 -11.59 11.74
CA PRO A 71 7.06 -11.29 10.34
C PRO A 71 6.15 -10.07 10.22
N TYR A 72 6.34 -9.31 9.13
CA TYR A 72 5.38 -8.30 8.71
C TYR A 72 3.99 -8.91 8.51
N ARG A 73 2.99 -8.23 9.06
CA ARG A 73 1.59 -8.54 8.75
C ARG A 73 1.20 -7.86 7.45
N GLN A 74 0.74 -8.66 6.51
CA GLN A 74 0.33 -8.21 5.19
C GLN A 74 -1.19 -8.11 5.13
N ARG A 75 -1.70 -6.99 4.65
CA ARG A 75 -3.13 -6.78 4.39
C ARG A 75 -3.32 -6.36 2.94
N LEU A 76 -4.12 -7.14 2.21
CA LEU A 76 -4.49 -6.83 0.84
C LEU A 76 -5.43 -5.64 0.81
N ILE A 77 -5.21 -4.73 -0.13
CA ILE A 77 -6.04 -3.57 -0.41
C ILE A 77 -7.20 -4.04 -1.30
N GLU A 78 -8.42 -3.76 -0.88
CA GLU A 78 -9.63 -4.00 -1.67
C GLU A 78 -9.98 -2.75 -2.47
N THR A 79 -10.08 -1.60 -1.81
CA THR A 79 -10.35 -0.31 -2.44
C THR A 79 -9.65 0.82 -1.70
N VAL A 80 -9.45 1.95 -2.39
CA VAL A 80 -8.97 3.19 -1.78
C VAL A 80 -9.82 4.35 -2.22
N ALA A 81 -10.36 5.09 -1.25
CA ALA A 81 -11.01 6.37 -1.49
C ALA A 81 -10.05 7.53 -1.21
N THR A 82 -10.06 8.55 -2.06
CA THR A 82 -9.22 9.74 -1.94
C THR A 82 -9.99 10.91 -1.34
N GLY A 83 -9.36 11.59 -0.37
CA GLY A 83 -9.73 12.93 0.07
C GLY A 83 -8.61 13.94 -0.21
N PRO A 84 -8.78 15.23 0.15
CA PRO A 84 -7.81 16.28 -0.12
C PRO A 84 -6.39 15.98 0.40
N ASP A 85 -6.29 15.51 1.65
CA ASP A 85 -5.04 15.13 2.32
C ASP A 85 -5.14 13.76 2.99
N ALA A 86 -6.06 12.93 2.52
CA ALA A 86 -6.38 11.66 3.16
C ALA A 86 -6.61 10.53 2.16
N LEU A 87 -6.31 9.33 2.60
CA LEU A 87 -6.71 8.08 1.94
C LEU A 87 -7.51 7.26 2.93
N GLU A 88 -8.61 6.67 2.46
CA GLU A 88 -9.34 5.65 3.20
C GLU A 88 -9.19 4.32 2.47
N PHE A 89 -8.35 3.45 3.04
CA PHE A 89 -8.15 2.09 2.57
C PHE A 89 -9.22 1.18 3.16
N ARG A 90 -9.85 0.39 2.29
CA ARG A 90 -10.58 -0.82 2.67
C ARG A 90 -9.69 -2.01 2.39
N LEU A 91 -9.53 -2.86 3.38
CA LEU A 91 -8.66 -4.03 3.33
C LEU A 91 -9.51 -5.29 3.22
N VAL A 92 -9.03 -6.25 2.42
CA VAL A 92 -9.70 -7.54 2.26
C VAL A 92 -9.86 -8.18 3.64
N PRO A 93 -11.08 -8.59 4.04
CA PRO A 93 -11.31 -9.30 5.28
C PRO A 93 -10.51 -10.61 5.32
N VAL A 94 -9.83 -10.86 6.43
CA VAL A 94 -9.15 -12.16 6.64
C VAL A 94 -10.16 -13.12 7.28
N PRO A 95 -10.31 -14.35 6.78
CA PRO A 95 -11.21 -15.32 7.36
C PRO A 95 -10.79 -15.65 8.81
N ALA A 96 -11.77 -15.84 9.68
CA ALA A 96 -11.51 -16.29 11.04
C ALA A 96 -10.88 -17.69 11.02
N GLN A 97 -9.87 -17.88 11.86
CA GLN A 97 -9.25 -19.19 12.02
C GLN A 97 -10.12 -20.01 12.97
N SER A 98 -10.61 -21.15 12.51
CA SER A 98 -11.38 -22.09 13.33
C SER A 98 -10.42 -22.88 14.22
N GLY A 99 -10.66 -22.85 15.53
CA GLY A 99 -9.97 -23.68 16.50
C GLY A 99 -10.95 -24.46 17.38
N PRO A 100 -10.46 -25.36 18.24
CA PRO A 100 -11.29 -26.14 19.18
C PRO A 100 -12.12 -25.28 20.14
N LEU A 101 -11.71 -24.02 20.35
CA LEU A 101 -12.37 -23.05 21.22
C LEU A 101 -13.24 -22.05 20.44
N GLY A 102 -13.52 -22.31 19.16
CA GLY A 102 -14.31 -21.45 18.28
C GLY A 102 -13.48 -20.72 17.23
N ALA A 103 -14.16 -19.96 16.37
CA ALA A 103 -13.53 -19.14 15.35
C ALA A 103 -13.05 -17.81 15.96
N ARG A 104 -11.76 -17.50 15.82
CA ARG A 104 -11.18 -16.25 16.32
C ARG A 104 -10.40 -15.54 15.20
N LEU A 105 -10.54 -14.22 15.13
CA LEU A 105 -9.69 -13.40 14.29
C LEU A 105 -8.31 -13.24 14.97
N PRO A 106 -7.21 -13.17 14.20
CA PRO A 106 -5.91 -12.79 14.75
C PRO A 106 -6.02 -11.47 15.52
N ASN A 107 -5.40 -11.37 16.69
CA ASN A 107 -5.51 -10.19 17.56
C ASN A 107 -4.88 -8.93 16.94
N ASP A 108 -4.01 -9.14 15.96
CA ASP A 108 -3.19 -8.18 15.23
C ASP A 108 -3.62 -8.08 13.75
N ILE A 109 -4.84 -8.52 13.44
CA ILE A 109 -5.41 -8.44 12.10
C ILE A 109 -5.43 -6.97 11.61
N GLY A 110 -5.80 -6.01 12.47
CA GLY A 110 -5.99 -4.61 12.12
C GLY A 110 -4.78 -3.71 12.32
N PHE A 111 -5.06 -2.40 12.38
CA PHE A 111 -4.12 -1.31 12.74
C PHE A 111 -4.54 -0.61 14.04
N GLY A 112 -5.53 -1.16 14.77
CA GLY A 112 -6.14 -0.49 15.92
C GLY A 112 -6.93 0.78 15.60
N CYS A 113 -7.36 0.96 14.34
CA CYS A 113 -8.03 2.17 13.85
C CYS A 113 -9.55 2.17 14.10
N PRO A 114 -10.19 3.37 14.14
CA PRO A 114 -11.65 3.48 14.07
C PRO A 114 -12.19 2.84 12.77
N GLY A 115 -13.38 2.23 12.85
CA GLY A 115 -13.97 1.54 11.69
C GLY A 115 -13.53 0.08 11.52
N GLY A 116 -12.82 -0.47 12.50
CA GLY A 116 -12.52 -1.91 12.60
C GLY A 116 -11.25 -2.34 11.85
N PRO A 117 -10.96 -3.66 11.84
CA PRO A 117 -9.67 -4.18 11.39
C PRO A 117 -9.43 -4.11 9.89
N ASN A 118 -10.44 -3.75 9.11
CA ASN A 118 -10.41 -3.71 7.65
C ASN A 118 -10.42 -2.27 7.11
N THR A 119 -10.26 -1.29 7.98
CA THR A 119 -10.25 0.13 7.62
C THR A 119 -8.94 0.74 8.07
N LEU A 120 -8.28 1.46 7.15
CA LEU A 120 -7.09 2.24 7.47
C LEU A 120 -7.23 3.62 6.84
N ARG A 121 -7.30 4.65 7.69
CA ARG A 121 -7.24 6.04 7.26
C ARG A 121 -5.80 6.52 7.36
N VAL A 122 -5.31 7.16 6.31
CA VAL A 122 -3.97 7.75 6.25
C VAL A 122 -4.12 9.22 5.94
N GLU A 123 -3.59 10.08 6.80
CA GLU A 123 -3.59 11.52 6.57
C GLU A 123 -2.18 12.01 6.30
N ARG A 124 -2.02 12.82 5.25
CA ARG A 124 -0.78 13.51 4.95
C ARG A 124 -0.61 14.68 5.92
N ARG A 125 0.57 14.77 6.55
CA ARG A 125 0.97 15.91 7.39
C ARG A 125 2.09 16.75 6.78
N GLY A 126 2.83 16.16 5.85
CA GLY A 126 3.84 16.86 5.05
C GLY A 126 4.27 16.03 3.85
N PRO A 127 5.33 16.45 3.14
CA PRO A 127 5.85 15.71 1.98
C PRO A 127 6.28 14.28 2.33
N ASN A 128 6.83 14.10 3.52
CA ASN A 128 7.40 12.83 4.01
C ASN A 128 6.82 12.40 5.36
N GLU A 129 5.65 12.91 5.73
CA GLU A 129 5.02 12.64 7.03
C GLU A 129 3.55 12.28 6.85
N ILE A 130 3.14 11.17 7.46
CA ILE A 130 1.74 10.72 7.51
C ILE A 130 1.35 10.34 8.93
N VAL A 131 0.05 10.32 9.21
CA VAL A 131 -0.50 9.82 10.47
C VAL A 131 -1.64 8.86 10.23
N PHE A 132 -1.82 7.92 11.15
CA PHE A 132 -3.01 7.08 11.22
C PHE A 132 -3.90 7.60 12.36
N PRO A 133 -4.93 8.41 12.05
CA PRO A 133 -5.66 9.13 13.07
C PRO A 133 -6.40 8.17 14.01
N ASN A 134 -6.16 8.35 15.31
CA ASN A 134 -6.80 7.59 16.39
C ASN A 134 -6.56 6.07 16.34
N CYS A 135 -5.48 5.62 15.71
CA CYS A 135 -5.13 4.21 15.63
C CYS A 135 -4.27 3.82 16.84
N ALA A 136 -4.76 2.92 17.69
CA ALA A 136 -4.10 2.57 18.96
C ALA A 136 -2.72 1.92 18.78
N GLU A 137 -2.49 1.23 17.66
CA GLU A 137 -1.19 0.61 17.36
C GLU A 137 -0.18 1.61 16.78
N PHE A 138 -0.63 2.81 16.37
CA PHE A 138 0.18 3.82 15.69
C PHE A 138 -0.09 5.23 16.26
N PRO A 139 0.23 5.49 17.55
CA PRO A 139 -0.03 6.78 18.19
C PRO A 139 0.89 7.93 17.72
N SER A 140 2.02 7.62 17.09
CA SER A 140 3.01 8.59 16.61
C SER A 140 2.94 8.76 15.09
N PRO A 141 3.42 9.89 14.54
CA PRO A 141 3.55 10.04 13.09
C PRO A 141 4.48 9.01 12.47
N LEU A 142 4.28 8.74 11.18
CA LEU A 142 5.21 7.99 10.37
C LEU A 142 5.96 8.93 9.42
N MET A 143 7.27 8.74 9.35
CA MET A 143 8.15 9.44 8.43
C MET A 143 8.62 8.51 7.32
N ARG A 144 8.71 9.03 6.10
CA ARG A 144 9.20 8.27 4.95
C ARG A 144 10.67 7.91 5.14
N CYS A 145 11.01 6.66 4.88
CA CYS A 145 12.40 6.23 4.75
C CYS A 145 12.96 6.66 3.40
N VAL A 146 14.08 7.39 3.42
CA VAL A 146 14.82 7.77 2.23
C VAL A 146 16.02 6.85 2.08
N GLY A 147 16.04 6.05 0.99
CA GLY A 147 17.23 5.31 0.59
C GLY A 147 18.24 6.30 0.02
N ASN A 148 19.43 6.34 0.61
CA ASN A 148 20.57 7.09 0.05
C ASN A 148 21.08 6.40 -1.21
#